data_AF-A0A9E6AYM3-F1
#
_entry.id   AF-A0A9E6AYM3-F1
#
_cell.length_a   1.000
_cell.length_b   1.000
_cell.length_c   1.000
_cell.angle_alpha   90.00
_cell.angle_beta   90.00
_cell.angle_gamma   90.00
#
_symmetry.space_group_name_H-M   'P 1'
#
loop_
_entity.id
_entity.type
_entity.pdbx_description
1 polymer ?
#
loop_
_entity_poly.entity_id
_entity_poly.type
_entity_poly.pdbx_seq_one_letter_code
_entity_poly.pdbx_strand_id
1 'polypeptide(L)'
;MNIFADWLIMHNLDDRLVNNILMAISSKQLSFYPDSFLDNYTQENLPFDLRYQNDCFKSIIIPAFVDAFGHEKTTKDMLSFIKFEKPQYKTNHIPYTEDCGAKSSPVVVMNWNKTFSDLICLAHETAHALQLQFSKHIFTPPLARETCAFLGELILINWTRKNSIKLFEKLTAVWLNENDQYLASDVHALLKANNKLDSYYHYRQNYPIARIAAIFLFDSLNSDELLNLFSANQKIMSLLPLQELATIAGNIENHSMPYPFPDTRHPTINNYRRLGAMVLLDINHSGREAKRNIKDYYHNLRFHIENNTVCLALGQSRKPIGYATWTKNSNETKTVIDHKVAPFGDHLKVQQHIVEQLNSNGQVTSLHPNSLRKDQIAW
;
A
#
# COMPACT_ATOMS: atom_id res chain seq x y z
N MET A 1 7.85 23.09 -10.54
CA MET A 1 7.50 22.42 -9.26
C MET A 1 6.95 21.06 -9.65
N ASN A 2 7.49 19.97 -9.11
CA ASN A 2 7.20 18.60 -9.58
C ASN A 2 5.92 18.09 -8.90
N ILE A 3 4.83 18.00 -9.65
CA ILE A 3 3.48 17.75 -9.12
C ILE A 3 3.33 16.32 -8.56
N PHE A 4 4.13 15.35 -9.02
CA PHE A 4 4.14 14.02 -8.41
C PHE A 4 4.90 13.99 -7.09
N ALA A 5 5.97 14.79 -6.96
CA ALA A 5 6.61 15.00 -5.67
C ALA A 5 5.60 15.58 -4.65
N ASP A 6 4.65 16.41 -5.10
CA ASP A 6 3.58 16.93 -4.25
C ASP A 6 2.64 15.82 -3.75
N TRP A 7 2.36 14.77 -4.55
CA TRP A 7 1.56 13.63 -4.08
C TRP A 7 2.28 12.83 -2.99
N LEU A 8 3.55 12.49 -3.20
CA LEU A 8 4.35 11.79 -2.17
C LEU A 8 4.49 12.63 -0.89
N ILE A 9 4.76 13.94 -1.03
CA ILE A 9 4.88 14.88 0.09
C ILE A 9 3.55 15.01 0.84
N MET A 10 2.43 15.13 0.13
CA MET A 10 1.09 15.25 0.71
C MET A 10 0.76 14.08 1.63
N HIS A 11 1.25 12.89 1.32
CA HIS A 11 1.03 11.67 2.08
C HIS A 11 2.20 11.30 3.00
N ASN A 12 3.29 12.08 2.99
CA ASN A 12 4.54 11.77 3.69
C ASN A 12 5.08 10.36 3.34
N LEU A 13 5.08 10.01 2.05
CA LEU A 13 5.53 8.72 1.55
C LEU A 13 6.83 8.84 0.78
N ASP A 14 7.62 7.76 0.79
CA ASP A 14 8.76 7.62 -0.08
C ASP A 14 8.41 6.81 -1.35
N ASP A 15 9.06 7.19 -2.45
CA ASP A 15 8.89 6.59 -3.77
C ASP A 15 9.10 5.07 -3.78
N ARG A 16 10.06 4.57 -2.99
CA ARG A 16 10.41 3.17 -2.97
C ARG A 16 9.35 2.32 -2.28
N LEU A 17 8.82 2.81 -1.16
CA LEU A 17 7.71 2.19 -0.45
C LEU A 17 6.51 2.04 -1.39
N VAL A 18 6.14 3.13 -2.08
CA VAL A 18 5.02 3.14 -3.03
C VAL A 18 5.25 2.14 -4.17
N ASN A 19 6.42 2.16 -4.81
CA ASN A 19 6.76 1.21 -5.87
C ASN A 19 6.69 -0.24 -5.39
N ASN A 20 7.21 -0.54 -4.20
CA ASN A 20 7.15 -1.89 -3.65
C ASN A 20 5.70 -2.37 -3.45
N ILE A 21 4.83 -1.52 -2.89
CA ILE A 21 3.40 -1.85 -2.73
C ILE A 21 2.75 -2.10 -4.10
N LEU A 22 2.97 -1.23 -5.08
CA LEU A 22 2.36 -1.37 -6.40
C LEU A 22 2.84 -2.61 -7.15
N MET A 23 4.10 -2.98 -6.97
CA MET A 23 4.64 -4.24 -7.49
C MET A 23 3.97 -5.45 -6.84
N ALA A 24 3.74 -5.43 -5.53
CA ALA A 24 3.03 -6.49 -4.81
C ALA A 24 1.58 -6.68 -5.30
N ILE A 25 0.89 -5.57 -5.56
CA ILE A 25 -0.47 -5.61 -6.12
C ILE A 25 -0.41 -6.19 -7.55
N SER A 26 0.50 -5.66 -8.38
CA SER A 26 0.62 -6.07 -9.80
C SER A 26 1.01 -7.55 -9.97
N SER A 27 1.81 -8.09 -9.06
CA SER A 27 2.23 -9.50 -9.03
C SER A 27 1.19 -10.43 -8.38
N LYS A 28 0.05 -9.90 -7.90
CA LYS A 28 -0.99 -10.64 -7.17
C LYS A 28 -0.45 -11.38 -5.93
N GLN A 29 0.56 -10.81 -5.27
CA GLN A 29 1.14 -11.36 -4.04
C GLN A 29 0.32 -11.02 -2.79
N LEU A 30 -0.59 -10.06 -2.91
CA LEU A 30 -1.47 -9.63 -1.83
C LEU A 30 -2.85 -10.28 -2.01
N SER A 31 -3.47 -10.67 -0.90
CA SER A 31 -4.87 -11.10 -0.95
C SER A 31 -5.75 -9.92 -1.37
N PHE A 32 -6.68 -10.16 -2.29
CA PHE A 32 -7.67 -9.18 -2.72
C PHE A 32 -9.02 -9.38 -2.03
N TYR A 33 -9.04 -10.16 -0.95
CA TYR A 33 -10.20 -10.40 -0.10
C TYR A 33 -9.76 -10.49 1.37
N PRO A 34 -10.59 -10.01 2.31
CA PRO A 34 -10.38 -10.31 3.72
C PRO A 34 -10.49 -11.82 3.97
N ASP A 35 -9.67 -12.35 4.88
CA ASP A 35 -9.70 -13.76 5.26
C ASP A 35 -11.02 -14.11 5.95
N SER A 36 -11.60 -13.16 6.68
CA SER A 36 -12.91 -13.32 7.36
C SER A 36 -14.08 -13.59 6.40
N PHE A 37 -13.91 -13.38 5.10
CA PHE A 37 -14.93 -13.70 4.09
C PHE A 37 -15.01 -15.21 3.80
N LEU A 38 -14.04 -16.00 4.27
CA LEU A 38 -13.98 -17.45 4.08
C LEU A 38 -14.75 -18.25 5.14
N ASP A 39 -15.17 -17.60 6.24
CA ASP A 39 -15.83 -18.25 7.38
C ASP A 39 -17.37 -18.35 7.26
N ASN A 40 -17.95 -19.29 8.01
CA ASN A 40 -19.36 -19.71 7.98
C ASN A 40 -20.40 -18.55 7.92
N TYR A 41 -21.44 -18.77 7.12
CA TYR A 41 -22.57 -17.87 6.91
C TYR A 41 -23.73 -18.19 7.85
N THR A 42 -24.50 -17.18 8.23
CA THR A 42 -25.83 -17.35 8.85
C THR A 42 -26.90 -17.41 7.76
N GLN A 43 -27.92 -18.25 7.94
CA GLN A 43 -29.01 -18.43 6.96
C GLN A 43 -30.10 -17.34 7.02
N GLU A 44 -29.96 -16.33 7.88
CA GLU A 44 -30.92 -15.25 7.96
C GLU A 44 -30.90 -14.43 6.66
N ASN A 45 -32.09 -14.25 6.09
CA ASN A 45 -32.31 -13.46 4.88
C ASN A 45 -33.15 -12.24 5.24
N LEU A 46 -32.53 -11.22 5.82
CA LEU A 46 -33.20 -9.94 5.98
C LEU A 46 -33.65 -9.44 4.60
N PRO A 47 -34.95 -9.12 4.43
CA PRO A 47 -35.44 -8.53 3.22
C PRO A 47 -34.79 -7.15 3.03
N PHE A 48 -34.40 -6.85 1.80
CA PHE A 48 -33.81 -5.56 1.44
C PHE A 48 -34.57 -4.96 0.26
N ASP A 49 -34.64 -3.64 0.26
CA ASP A 49 -35.29 -2.86 -0.79
C ASP A 49 -34.42 -1.66 -1.14
N LEU A 50 -33.95 -1.63 -2.39
CA LEU A 50 -33.08 -0.56 -2.90
C LEU A 50 -33.87 0.61 -3.49
N ARG A 51 -35.21 0.65 -3.38
CA ARG A 51 -36.03 1.72 -3.99
C ARG A 51 -35.69 3.11 -3.48
N TYR A 52 -35.31 3.24 -2.21
CA TYR A 52 -35.09 4.53 -1.56
C TYR A 52 -33.77 4.56 -0.79
N GLN A 53 -32.89 5.50 -1.15
CA GLN A 53 -31.60 5.73 -0.49
C GLN A 53 -31.71 5.86 1.03
N ASN A 54 -32.67 6.67 1.52
CA ASN A 54 -32.85 6.90 2.95
C ASN A 54 -33.27 5.63 3.72
N ASP A 55 -34.03 4.75 3.07
CA ASP A 55 -34.44 3.49 3.69
C ASP A 55 -33.26 2.53 3.77
N CYS A 56 -32.44 2.44 2.72
CA CYS A 56 -31.18 1.69 2.77
C CYS A 56 -30.22 2.25 3.82
N PHE A 57 -30.10 3.58 3.92
CA PHE A 57 -29.26 4.22 4.93
C PHE A 57 -29.70 3.81 6.34
N LYS A 58 -31.00 3.89 6.63
CA LYS A 58 -31.53 3.57 7.97
C LYS A 58 -31.53 2.08 8.31
N SER A 59 -31.86 1.22 7.34
CA SER A 59 -32.08 -0.22 7.58
C SER A 59 -30.86 -1.09 7.34
N ILE A 60 -29.84 -0.58 6.63
CA ILE A 60 -28.64 -1.35 6.26
C ILE A 60 -27.38 -0.63 6.72
N ILE A 61 -27.16 0.63 6.30
CA ILE A 61 -25.91 1.35 6.58
C ILE A 61 -25.76 1.64 8.09
N ILE A 62 -26.77 2.23 8.72
CA ILE A 62 -26.70 2.55 10.16
C ILE A 62 -26.43 1.28 10.99
N PRO A 63 -27.18 0.17 10.85
CA PRO A 63 -26.89 -1.07 11.57
C PRO A 63 -25.48 -1.61 11.32
N ALA A 64 -25.00 -1.59 10.07
CA ALA A 64 -23.66 -2.09 9.73
C ALA A 64 -22.55 -1.30 10.42
N PHE A 65 -22.61 0.02 10.39
CA PHE A 65 -21.63 0.87 11.04
C PHE A 65 -21.73 0.80 12.57
N VAL A 66 -22.94 0.73 13.13
CA VAL A 66 -23.14 0.55 14.58
C VAL A 66 -22.54 -0.77 15.07
N ASP A 67 -22.76 -1.88 14.35
CA ASP A 67 -22.16 -3.19 14.67
C ASP A 67 -20.62 -3.12 14.67
N ALA A 68 -20.03 -2.52 13.64
CA ALA A 68 -18.58 -2.44 13.50
C ALA A 68 -17.90 -1.54 14.55
N PHE A 69 -18.45 -0.35 14.78
CA PHE A 69 -17.85 0.61 15.71
C PHE A 69 -18.10 0.27 17.18
N GLY A 70 -19.06 -0.60 17.53
CA GLY A 70 -19.34 -1.02 18.93
C GLY A 70 -19.84 0.09 19.87
N HIS A 71 -19.78 1.36 19.45
CA HIS A 71 -20.18 2.56 20.19
C HIS A 71 -21.55 3.03 19.71
N GLU A 72 -22.61 2.28 20.00
CA GLU A 72 -23.93 2.46 19.40
C GLU A 72 -24.44 3.90 19.46
N LYS A 73 -24.46 4.50 20.66
CA LYS A 73 -24.98 5.86 20.85
C LYS A 73 -24.19 6.88 20.02
N THR A 74 -22.87 6.91 20.21
CA THR A 74 -21.98 7.85 19.52
C THR A 74 -22.06 7.70 18.01
N THR A 75 -22.06 6.47 17.51
CA THR A 75 -22.09 6.20 16.07
C THR A 75 -23.43 6.59 15.45
N LYS A 76 -24.55 6.26 16.10
CA LYS A 76 -25.89 6.70 15.66
C LYS A 76 -26.03 8.21 15.67
N ASP A 77 -25.54 8.87 16.72
CA ASP A 77 -25.57 10.33 16.81
C ASP A 77 -24.82 10.94 15.62
N MET A 78 -23.58 10.51 15.33
CA MET A 78 -22.80 11.01 14.20
C MET A 78 -23.45 10.73 12.83
N LEU A 79 -23.99 9.53 12.63
CA LEU A 79 -24.68 9.16 11.40
C LEU A 79 -25.95 10.00 11.18
N SER A 80 -26.65 10.38 12.25
CA SER A 80 -27.86 11.20 12.17
C SER A 80 -27.61 12.63 11.66
N PHE A 81 -26.37 13.12 11.76
CA PHE A 81 -25.98 14.42 11.25
C PHE A 81 -25.67 14.43 9.75
N ILE A 82 -25.57 13.28 9.09
CA ILE A 82 -25.26 13.20 7.65
C ILE A 82 -26.47 13.65 6.84
N LYS A 83 -26.25 14.57 5.90
CA LYS A 83 -27.26 15.02 4.93
C LYS A 83 -27.04 14.36 3.58
N PHE A 84 -28.13 14.20 2.84
CA PHE A 84 -28.10 13.63 1.49
C PHE A 84 -28.67 14.62 0.49
N GLU A 85 -27.92 14.87 -0.58
CA GLU A 85 -28.33 15.74 -1.67
C GLU A 85 -28.15 15.06 -3.02
N LYS A 86 -28.85 15.59 -4.03
CA LYS A 86 -28.66 15.21 -5.43
C LYS A 86 -27.73 16.22 -6.09
N PRO A 87 -26.86 15.78 -7.02
CA PRO A 87 -26.00 16.69 -7.75
C PRO A 87 -26.84 17.75 -8.49
N GLN A 88 -26.43 19.01 -8.40
CA GLN A 88 -27.15 20.15 -8.95
C GLN A 88 -27.14 20.19 -10.49
N TYR A 89 -26.19 19.50 -11.14
CA TYR A 89 -26.03 19.46 -12.59
C TYR A 89 -26.26 18.04 -13.14
N LYS A 90 -26.89 17.93 -14.33
CA LYS A 90 -27.14 16.66 -15.06
C LYS A 90 -25.88 15.97 -15.61
N THR A 91 -24.70 16.40 -15.20
CA THR A 91 -23.43 15.78 -15.58
C THR A 91 -23.21 14.52 -14.74
N ASN A 92 -22.52 13.53 -15.32
CA ASN A 92 -22.11 12.27 -14.68
C ASN A 92 -21.07 12.52 -13.57
N HIS A 93 -21.40 13.32 -12.57
CA HIS A 93 -20.54 13.51 -11.41
C HIS A 93 -20.44 12.21 -10.64
N ILE A 94 -19.21 11.82 -10.37
CA ILE A 94 -18.87 10.76 -9.43
C ILE A 94 -19.42 11.22 -8.06
N PRO A 95 -20.09 10.33 -7.29
CA PRO A 95 -20.51 10.63 -5.93
C PRO A 95 -19.38 11.21 -5.07
N TYR A 96 -19.74 12.08 -4.13
CA TYR A 96 -18.76 12.70 -3.25
C TYR A 96 -19.37 13.13 -1.92
N THR A 97 -18.52 13.22 -0.91
CA THR A 97 -18.83 13.78 0.40
C THR A 97 -18.20 15.17 0.54
N GLU A 98 -19.04 16.16 0.81
CA GLU A 98 -18.63 17.54 1.05
C GLU A 98 -18.44 17.81 2.55
N ASP A 99 -17.32 18.45 2.87
CA ASP A 99 -17.04 18.99 4.19
C ASP A 99 -17.55 20.44 4.29
N CYS A 100 -18.65 20.63 5.01
CA CYS A 100 -19.24 21.95 5.24
C CYS A 100 -18.67 22.67 6.48
N GLY A 101 -17.59 22.15 7.07
CA GLY A 101 -16.88 22.67 8.24
C GLY A 101 -17.48 22.25 9.59
N ALA A 102 -16.73 22.51 10.67
CA ALA A 102 -16.96 21.98 12.02
C ALA A 102 -18.30 22.35 12.71
N LYS A 103 -19.08 23.26 12.13
CA LYS A 103 -20.41 23.67 12.64
C LYS A 103 -21.55 23.17 11.76
N SER A 104 -21.24 22.36 10.75
CA SER A 104 -22.17 21.95 9.72
C SER A 104 -22.13 20.43 9.53
N SER A 105 -23.28 19.88 9.19
CA SER A 105 -23.40 18.50 8.73
C SER A 105 -22.57 18.25 7.46
N PRO A 106 -21.86 17.11 7.35
CA PRO A 106 -21.31 16.66 6.08
C PRO A 106 -22.46 16.29 5.15
N VAL A 107 -22.26 16.50 3.85
CA VAL A 107 -23.26 16.25 2.82
C VAL A 107 -22.75 15.18 1.87
N VAL A 108 -23.49 14.08 1.75
CA VAL A 108 -23.25 13.05 0.73
C VAL A 108 -24.09 13.39 -0.50
N VAL A 109 -23.40 13.64 -1.62
CA VAL A 109 -24.02 13.98 -2.90
C VAL A 109 -23.93 12.79 -3.84
N MET A 110 -25.07 12.19 -4.18
CA MET A 110 -25.11 11.04 -5.08
C MET A 110 -26.41 10.93 -5.88
N ASN A 111 -26.35 10.30 -7.05
CA ASN A 111 -27.52 9.90 -7.82
C ASN A 111 -27.91 8.47 -7.47
N TRP A 112 -29.04 8.29 -6.78
CA TRP A 112 -29.52 6.97 -6.41
C TRP A 112 -30.27 6.28 -7.57
N ASN A 113 -29.64 5.29 -8.18
CA ASN A 113 -30.18 4.50 -9.31
C ASN A 113 -30.75 3.15 -8.89
N LYS A 114 -30.83 2.87 -7.58
CA LYS A 114 -31.40 1.64 -7.00
C LYS A 114 -30.60 0.39 -7.34
N THR A 115 -29.29 0.53 -7.49
CA THR A 115 -28.35 -0.56 -7.80
C THR A 115 -27.54 -0.98 -6.56
N PHE A 116 -26.94 -2.16 -6.61
CA PHE A 116 -26.02 -2.61 -5.56
C PHE A 116 -24.74 -1.75 -5.50
N SER A 117 -24.30 -1.22 -6.64
CA SER A 117 -23.18 -0.26 -6.68
C SER A 117 -23.52 1.05 -5.96
N ASP A 118 -24.76 1.52 -6.06
CA ASP A 118 -25.20 2.68 -5.27
C ASP A 118 -25.13 2.39 -3.77
N LEU A 119 -25.43 1.16 -3.32
CA LEU A 119 -25.36 0.81 -1.90
C LEU A 119 -23.90 0.72 -1.38
N ILE A 120 -22.98 0.14 -2.17
CA ILE A 120 -21.53 0.18 -1.88
C ILE A 120 -21.05 1.63 -1.80
N CYS A 121 -21.40 2.44 -2.80
CA CYS A 121 -21.04 3.86 -2.84
C CYS A 121 -21.63 4.64 -1.65
N LEU A 122 -22.87 4.35 -1.25
CA LEU A 122 -23.46 4.97 -0.06
C LEU A 122 -22.66 4.63 1.21
N ALA A 123 -22.16 3.40 1.36
CA ALA A 123 -21.29 3.04 2.47
C ALA A 123 -19.93 3.77 2.41
N HIS A 124 -19.34 3.86 1.22
CA HIS A 124 -18.09 4.59 0.96
C HIS A 124 -18.20 6.06 1.39
N GLU A 125 -19.21 6.78 0.88
CA GLU A 125 -19.43 8.18 1.20
C GLU A 125 -19.86 8.40 2.66
N THR A 126 -20.63 7.45 3.24
CA THR A 126 -20.96 7.49 4.66
C THR A 126 -19.70 7.38 5.53
N ALA A 127 -18.74 6.54 5.15
CA ALA A 127 -17.49 6.43 5.88
C ALA A 127 -16.63 7.70 5.78
N HIS A 128 -16.60 8.38 4.64
CA HIS A 128 -16.01 9.73 4.56
C HIS A 128 -16.71 10.71 5.51
N ALA A 129 -18.04 10.74 5.51
CA ALA A 129 -18.80 11.64 6.35
C ALA A 129 -18.57 11.36 7.85
N LEU A 130 -18.51 10.10 8.25
CA LEU A 130 -18.16 9.70 9.61
C LEU A 130 -16.72 10.08 9.97
N GLN A 131 -15.76 9.87 9.07
CA GLN A 131 -14.39 10.30 9.30
C GLN A 131 -14.33 11.82 9.54
N LEU A 132 -15.06 12.63 8.78
CA LEU A 132 -15.13 14.08 9.00
C LEU A 132 -15.67 14.41 10.40
N GLN A 133 -16.71 13.70 10.85
CA GLN A 133 -17.27 13.89 12.19
C GLN A 133 -16.28 13.49 13.30
N PHE A 134 -15.68 12.30 13.21
CA PHE A 134 -14.73 11.80 14.21
C PHE A 134 -13.42 12.59 14.25
N SER A 135 -12.95 13.05 13.08
CA SER A 135 -11.77 13.91 12.93
C SER A 135 -12.03 15.37 13.34
N LYS A 136 -13.28 15.74 13.62
CA LYS A 136 -13.72 17.13 13.85
C LYS A 136 -13.33 18.04 12.69
N HIS A 137 -13.47 17.54 11.46
CA HIS A 137 -13.19 18.24 10.22
C HIS A 137 -11.72 18.67 10.09
N ILE A 138 -10.81 17.99 10.82
CA ILE A 138 -9.38 18.21 10.68
C ILE A 138 -8.90 17.47 9.44
N PHE A 139 -8.06 18.15 8.66
CA PHE A 139 -7.50 17.62 7.43
C PHE A 139 -6.92 16.21 7.61
N THR A 140 -7.35 15.31 6.73
CA THR A 140 -6.85 13.94 6.63
C THR A 140 -6.30 13.72 5.22
N PRO A 141 -5.08 13.18 5.05
CA PRO A 141 -4.50 12.94 3.74
C PRO A 141 -5.41 12.08 2.84
N PRO A 142 -5.56 12.40 1.54
CA PRO A 142 -6.49 11.72 0.64
C PRO A 142 -6.36 10.19 0.63
N LEU A 143 -5.14 9.63 0.58
CA LEU A 143 -4.95 8.18 0.64
C LEU A 143 -5.62 7.55 1.86
N ALA A 144 -5.44 8.13 3.04
CA ALA A 144 -6.04 7.59 4.24
C ALA A 144 -7.54 7.86 4.35
N ARG A 145 -8.02 8.99 3.79
CA ARG A 145 -9.44 9.27 3.62
C ARG A 145 -10.13 8.17 2.80
N GLU A 146 -9.50 7.72 1.72
CA GLU A 146 -9.95 6.60 0.90
C GLU A 146 -9.85 5.26 1.64
N THR A 147 -8.81 5.04 2.46
CA THR A 147 -8.71 3.81 3.27
C THR A 147 -9.91 3.68 4.21
N CYS A 148 -10.30 4.76 4.89
CA CYS A 148 -11.51 4.76 5.72
C CYS A 148 -12.77 4.47 4.91
N ALA A 149 -12.87 5.00 3.70
CA ALA A 149 -14.03 4.78 2.84
C ALA A 149 -14.15 3.32 2.38
N PHE A 150 -13.04 2.72 1.97
CA PHE A 150 -12.99 1.30 1.62
C PHE A 150 -13.24 0.38 2.83
N LEU A 151 -12.82 0.78 4.05
CA LEU A 151 -13.23 0.09 5.28
C LEU A 151 -14.76 0.17 5.47
N GLY A 152 -15.39 1.30 5.14
CA GLY A 152 -16.85 1.44 5.13
C GLY A 152 -17.55 0.44 4.22
N GLU A 153 -17.02 0.20 3.03
CA GLU A 153 -17.54 -0.83 2.12
C GLU A 153 -17.40 -2.24 2.71
N LEU A 154 -16.24 -2.56 3.29
CA LEU A 154 -16.00 -3.87 3.93
C LEU A 154 -16.89 -4.09 5.16
N ILE A 155 -17.15 -3.04 5.95
CA ILE A 155 -18.09 -3.06 7.07
C ILE A 155 -19.49 -3.44 6.58
N LEU A 156 -19.98 -2.79 5.51
CA LEU A 156 -21.26 -3.12 4.90
C LEU A 156 -21.29 -4.58 4.45
N ILE A 157 -20.29 -5.02 3.67
CA ILE A 157 -20.24 -6.37 3.13
C ILE A 157 -20.24 -7.41 4.27
N ASN A 158 -19.38 -7.24 5.28
CA ASN A 158 -19.32 -8.15 6.42
C ASN A 158 -20.61 -8.16 7.25
N TRP A 159 -21.26 -7.01 7.43
CA TRP A 159 -22.56 -6.98 8.10
C TRP A 159 -23.61 -7.76 7.31
N THR A 160 -23.67 -7.57 5.98
CA THR A 160 -24.62 -8.32 5.14
C THR A 160 -24.32 -9.81 5.12
N ARG A 161 -23.05 -10.22 5.24
CA ARG A 161 -22.66 -11.64 5.38
C ARG A 161 -23.36 -12.32 6.56
N LYS A 162 -23.56 -11.60 7.66
CA LYS A 162 -24.22 -12.08 8.90
C LYS A 162 -25.75 -11.95 8.88
N ASN A 163 -26.32 -11.19 7.95
CA ASN A 163 -27.72 -10.74 8.03
C ASN A 163 -28.54 -11.03 6.77
N SER A 164 -27.92 -11.16 5.60
CA SER A 164 -28.59 -11.41 4.32
C SER A 164 -27.61 -11.96 3.28
N ILE A 165 -27.52 -13.29 3.17
CA ILE A 165 -26.61 -13.95 2.22
C ILE A 165 -26.82 -13.50 0.77
N LYS A 166 -28.09 -13.29 0.37
CA LYS A 166 -28.42 -12.81 -0.97
C LYS A 166 -27.87 -11.40 -1.24
N LEU A 167 -27.90 -10.51 -0.25
CA LEU A 167 -27.35 -9.17 -0.40
C LEU A 167 -25.82 -9.22 -0.39
N PHE A 168 -25.23 -10.02 0.49
CA PHE A 168 -23.78 -10.25 0.53
C PHE A 168 -23.23 -10.69 -0.83
N GLU A 169 -23.81 -11.73 -1.45
CA GLU A 169 -23.37 -12.22 -2.76
C GLU A 169 -23.38 -11.12 -3.82
N LYS A 170 -24.42 -10.28 -3.83
CA LYS A 170 -24.57 -9.18 -4.80
C LYS A 170 -23.57 -8.06 -4.56
N LEU A 171 -23.35 -7.68 -3.30
CA LEU A 171 -22.40 -6.63 -2.94
C LEU A 171 -20.95 -7.08 -3.18
N THR A 172 -20.60 -8.30 -2.79
CA THR A 172 -19.27 -8.88 -3.02
C THR A 172 -18.97 -8.98 -4.51
N ALA A 173 -19.94 -9.38 -5.35
CA ALA A 173 -19.75 -9.42 -6.80
C ALA A 173 -19.45 -8.03 -7.41
N VAL A 174 -20.14 -6.98 -6.96
CA VAL A 174 -19.88 -5.59 -7.39
C VAL A 174 -18.49 -5.15 -6.93
N TRP A 175 -18.18 -5.36 -5.65
CA TRP A 175 -16.92 -4.97 -5.03
C TRP A 175 -15.71 -5.65 -5.68
N LEU A 176 -15.83 -6.94 -6.04
CA LEU A 176 -14.80 -7.68 -6.76
C LEU A 176 -14.64 -7.17 -8.20
N ASN A 177 -15.73 -6.86 -8.91
CA ASN A 177 -15.67 -6.31 -10.26
C ASN A 177 -14.96 -4.95 -10.30
N GLU A 178 -15.08 -4.14 -9.25
CA GLU A 178 -14.37 -2.86 -9.14
C GLU A 178 -12.85 -3.01 -8.94
N ASN A 179 -12.37 -4.18 -8.50
CA ASN A 179 -10.94 -4.43 -8.35
C ASN A 179 -10.19 -4.43 -9.70
N ASP A 180 -10.87 -4.74 -10.83
CA ASP A 180 -10.26 -4.60 -12.16
C ASP A 180 -9.88 -3.13 -12.47
N GLN A 181 -10.63 -2.18 -11.91
CA GLN A 181 -10.30 -0.78 -12.00
C GLN A 181 -9.25 -0.38 -10.95
N TYR A 182 -9.54 -0.61 -9.66
CA TYR A 182 -8.71 -0.09 -8.56
C TYR A 182 -7.36 -0.81 -8.42
N LEU A 183 -7.33 -2.13 -8.61
CA LEU A 183 -6.14 -2.97 -8.40
C LEU A 183 -5.46 -3.37 -9.72
N ALA A 184 -5.95 -2.91 -10.88
CA ALA A 184 -5.27 -3.09 -12.16
C ALA A 184 -5.04 -1.77 -12.91
N SER A 185 -6.11 -1.14 -13.42
CA SER A 185 -5.97 0.07 -14.23
C SER A 185 -5.37 1.25 -13.47
N ASP A 186 -5.84 1.49 -12.24
CA ASP A 186 -5.34 2.57 -11.38
C ASP A 186 -3.93 2.28 -10.84
N VAL A 187 -3.57 1.01 -10.61
CA VAL A 187 -2.18 0.60 -10.28
C VAL A 187 -1.24 0.97 -11.43
N HIS A 188 -1.62 0.63 -12.67
CA HIS A 188 -0.81 0.96 -13.84
C HIS A 188 -0.69 2.48 -14.04
N ALA A 189 -1.78 3.21 -13.82
CA ALA A 189 -1.79 4.68 -13.90
C ALA A 189 -0.86 5.30 -12.85
N LEU A 190 -0.89 4.80 -11.61
CA LEU A 190 -0.03 5.27 -10.54
C LEU A 190 1.45 4.91 -10.78
N LEU A 191 1.76 3.69 -11.22
CA LEU A 191 3.12 3.30 -11.62
C LEU A 191 3.66 4.21 -12.73
N LYS A 192 2.83 4.53 -13.73
CA LYS A 192 3.22 5.42 -14.82
C LYS A 192 3.43 6.86 -14.35
N ALA A 193 2.60 7.35 -13.45
CA ALA A 193 2.73 8.68 -12.84
C ALA A 193 4.02 8.77 -12.03
N ASN A 194 4.30 7.75 -11.22
CA ASN A 194 5.49 7.64 -10.38
C ASN A 194 6.81 7.66 -11.19
N ASN A 195 6.78 7.14 -12.42
CA ASN A 195 7.94 7.12 -13.32
C ASN A 195 8.07 8.38 -14.21
N LYS A 196 7.20 9.38 -14.07
CA LYS A 196 7.21 10.60 -14.90
C LYS A 196 7.27 11.87 -14.04
N LEU A 197 8.28 12.71 -14.33
CA LEU A 197 8.55 13.95 -13.60
C LEU A 197 7.43 15.00 -13.67
N ASP A 198 6.59 14.97 -14.70
CA ASP A 198 5.55 15.98 -14.95
C ASP A 198 4.13 15.40 -14.91
N SER A 199 3.90 14.30 -14.19
CA SER A 199 2.55 13.76 -14.07
C SER A 199 1.68 14.67 -13.20
N TYR A 200 0.51 15.07 -13.70
CA TYR A 200 -0.48 15.79 -12.90
C TYR A 200 -1.06 14.89 -11.81
N TYR A 201 -1.34 15.47 -10.65
CA TYR A 201 -2.08 14.79 -9.59
C TYR A 201 -3.49 14.44 -10.08
N HIS A 202 -3.91 13.22 -9.80
CA HIS A 202 -5.26 12.74 -10.06
C HIS A 202 -5.76 11.99 -8.83
N TYR A 203 -6.94 12.34 -8.32
CA TYR A 203 -7.44 11.80 -7.03
C TYR A 203 -7.49 10.26 -6.99
N ARG A 204 -7.77 9.60 -8.12
CA ARG A 204 -7.74 8.13 -8.25
C ARG A 204 -6.37 7.48 -7.96
N GLN A 205 -5.28 8.24 -7.96
CA GLN A 205 -3.96 7.75 -7.53
C GLN A 205 -3.97 7.23 -6.10
N ASN A 206 -4.92 7.67 -5.27
CA ASN A 206 -5.06 7.21 -3.89
C ASN A 206 -5.67 5.81 -3.78
N TYR A 207 -6.45 5.38 -4.79
CA TYR A 207 -7.32 4.21 -4.68
C TYR A 207 -6.59 2.87 -4.54
N PRO A 208 -5.54 2.55 -5.33
CA PRO A 208 -4.94 1.22 -5.28
C PRO A 208 -4.38 0.86 -3.91
N ILE A 209 -3.64 1.79 -3.30
CA ILE A 209 -3.00 1.59 -2.00
C ILE A 209 -4.04 1.66 -0.88
N ALA A 210 -5.01 2.58 -0.96
CA ALA A 210 -6.07 2.68 0.02
C ALA A 210 -6.94 1.42 0.07
N ARG A 211 -7.29 0.87 -1.10
CA ARG A 211 -8.10 -0.35 -1.23
C ARG A 211 -7.43 -1.54 -0.56
N ILE A 212 -6.14 -1.76 -0.84
CA ILE A 212 -5.43 -2.89 -0.25
C ILE A 212 -5.13 -2.67 1.24
N ALA A 213 -4.83 -1.44 1.66
CA ALA A 213 -4.66 -1.11 3.07
C ALA A 213 -5.93 -1.39 3.87
N ALA A 214 -7.11 -1.06 3.32
CA ALA A 214 -8.38 -1.37 3.96
C ALA A 214 -8.61 -2.88 4.11
N ILE A 215 -8.31 -3.68 3.09
CA ILE A 215 -8.40 -5.15 3.16
C ILE A 215 -7.51 -5.70 4.28
N PHE A 216 -6.25 -5.26 4.34
CA PHE A 216 -5.30 -5.71 5.37
C PHE A 216 -5.70 -5.31 6.78
N LEU A 217 -6.21 -4.10 6.94
CA LEU A 217 -6.64 -3.60 8.26
C LEU A 217 -7.90 -4.31 8.74
N PHE A 218 -8.84 -4.64 7.85
CA PHE A 218 -10.19 -5.02 8.22
C PHE A 218 -10.27 -6.20 9.21
N ASP A 219 -9.46 -7.24 9.01
CA ASP A 219 -9.46 -8.42 9.87
C ASP A 219 -8.68 -8.21 11.19
N SER A 220 -7.81 -7.20 11.24
CA SER A 220 -6.98 -6.90 12.42
C SER A 220 -7.62 -5.89 13.38
N LEU A 221 -8.55 -5.06 12.90
CA LEU A 221 -9.09 -3.95 13.68
C LEU A 221 -10.26 -4.40 14.56
N ASN A 222 -10.15 -4.13 15.86
CA ASN A 222 -11.32 -4.10 16.74
C ASN A 222 -12.05 -2.75 16.66
N SER A 223 -13.21 -2.66 17.32
CA SER A 223 -14.06 -1.47 17.32
C SER A 223 -13.37 -0.19 17.82
N ASP A 224 -12.52 -0.27 18.84
CA ASP A 224 -11.81 0.89 19.37
C ASP A 224 -10.67 1.33 18.44
N GLU A 225 -9.98 0.38 17.81
CA GLU A 225 -8.94 0.66 16.82
C GLU A 225 -9.52 1.28 15.55
N LEU A 226 -10.69 0.83 15.11
CA LEU A 226 -11.44 1.42 14.01
C LEU A 226 -11.82 2.89 14.31
N LEU A 227 -12.32 3.16 15.52
CA LEU A 227 -12.63 4.52 15.96
C LEU A 227 -11.38 5.40 16.03
N ASN A 228 -10.27 4.87 16.56
CA ASN A 228 -8.99 5.56 16.59
C ASN A 228 -8.52 5.90 15.18
N LEU A 229 -8.62 4.96 14.23
CA LEU A 229 -8.26 5.19 12.84
C LEU A 229 -9.08 6.34 12.23
N PHE A 230 -10.41 6.34 12.40
CA PHE A 230 -11.30 7.37 11.85
C PHE A 230 -11.12 8.75 12.50
N SER A 231 -10.50 8.84 13.68
CA SER A 231 -10.27 10.10 14.42
C SER A 231 -8.81 10.58 14.38
N ALA A 232 -7.89 9.82 13.76
CA ALA A 232 -6.45 10.07 13.83
C ALA A 232 -5.95 11.26 12.99
N ASN A 233 -6.79 11.87 12.15
CA ASN A 233 -6.44 13.04 11.33
C ASN A 233 -5.16 12.78 10.50
N GLN A 234 -4.19 13.71 10.48
CA GLN A 234 -2.89 13.51 9.83
C GLN A 234 -2.08 12.32 10.36
N LYS A 235 -2.28 11.90 11.62
CA LYS A 235 -1.57 10.75 12.20
C LYS A 235 -2.05 9.41 11.65
N ILE A 236 -3.16 9.38 10.92
CA ILE A 236 -3.70 8.16 10.32
C ILE A 236 -2.68 7.48 9.40
N MET A 237 -1.81 8.24 8.72
CA MET A 237 -0.84 7.67 7.78
C MET A 237 0.15 6.71 8.47
N SER A 238 0.48 6.94 9.75
CA SER A 238 1.33 6.02 10.52
C SER A 238 0.59 4.80 11.07
N LEU A 239 -0.75 4.77 10.98
CA LEU A 239 -1.59 3.63 11.36
C LEU A 239 -1.89 2.72 10.17
N LEU A 240 -1.54 3.14 8.94
CA LEU A 240 -1.73 2.33 7.74
C LEU A 240 -0.63 1.27 7.63
N PRO A 241 -0.93 0.04 7.15
CA PRO A 241 0.02 -1.06 7.08
C PRO A 241 0.97 -0.95 5.86
N LEU A 242 1.43 0.26 5.53
CA LEU A 242 2.15 0.51 4.27
C LEU A 242 3.49 -0.23 4.21
N GLN A 243 4.24 -0.27 5.32
CA GLN A 243 5.50 -0.99 5.39
C GLN A 243 5.29 -2.51 5.28
N GLU A 244 4.21 -3.04 5.86
CA GLU A 244 3.87 -4.47 5.79
C GLU A 244 3.50 -4.84 4.36
N LEU A 245 2.62 -4.07 3.71
CA LEU A 245 2.25 -4.22 2.30
C LEU A 245 3.49 -4.21 1.39
N ALA A 246 4.42 -3.28 1.63
CA ALA A 246 5.68 -3.18 0.90
C ALA A 246 6.64 -4.35 1.19
N THR A 247 6.55 -4.95 2.38
CA THR A 247 7.36 -6.11 2.77
C THR A 247 6.81 -7.40 2.16
N ILE A 248 5.50 -7.52 1.97
CA ILE A 248 4.87 -8.68 1.32
C ILE A 248 5.23 -8.76 -0.16
N ALA A 249 5.42 -7.61 -0.83
CA ALA A 249 6.11 -7.52 -2.13
C ALA A 249 7.44 -8.28 -2.15
N GLY A 250 8.06 -8.31 -0.99
CA GLY A 250 9.32 -8.94 -0.70
C GLY A 250 9.23 -10.36 -0.15
N ASN A 251 8.08 -10.88 0.31
CA ASN A 251 7.96 -12.29 0.67
C ASN A 251 7.82 -13.19 -0.58
N ILE A 252 8.65 -12.93 -1.59
CA ILE A 252 8.96 -13.91 -2.63
C ILE A 252 9.72 -15.02 -1.93
N GLU A 253 9.16 -16.23 -1.94
CA GLU A 253 9.83 -17.39 -1.36
C GLU A 253 11.23 -17.51 -1.97
N ASN A 254 12.25 -17.42 -1.11
CA ASN A 254 13.63 -17.47 -1.57
C ASN A 254 13.98 -18.92 -1.94
N HIS A 255 13.75 -19.28 -3.20
CA HIS A 255 14.11 -20.58 -3.77
C HIS A 255 15.62 -20.74 -4.04
N SER A 256 16.45 -19.75 -3.68
CA SER A 256 17.90 -19.88 -3.82
C SER A 256 18.43 -21.01 -2.93
N MET A 257 19.45 -21.69 -3.43
CA MET A 257 20.19 -22.65 -2.62
C MET A 257 20.98 -21.93 -1.51
N PRO A 258 21.22 -22.58 -0.36
CA PRO A 258 22.13 -22.06 0.66
C PRO A 258 23.50 -21.74 0.06
N TYR A 259 24.04 -20.56 0.37
CA TYR A 259 25.34 -20.13 -0.10
C TYR A 259 26.44 -21.03 0.47
N PRO A 260 27.33 -21.61 -0.35
CA PRO A 260 28.36 -22.55 0.13
C PRO A 260 29.30 -21.93 1.19
N PHE A 261 29.92 -22.76 2.03
CA PHE A 261 31.03 -22.28 2.87
C PHE A 261 32.23 -21.86 1.99
N PRO A 262 33.00 -20.82 2.39
CA PRO A 262 34.19 -20.40 1.65
C PRO A 262 35.19 -21.54 1.51
N ASP A 263 35.64 -21.81 0.29
CA ASP A 263 36.75 -22.74 0.04
C ASP A 263 38.08 -21.98 0.10
N THR A 264 38.82 -22.12 1.19
CA THR A 264 40.09 -21.41 1.42
C THR A 264 41.20 -21.87 0.47
N ARG A 265 41.06 -23.05 -0.15
CA ARG A 265 42.05 -23.59 -1.10
C ARG A 265 41.87 -23.06 -2.51
N HIS A 266 40.68 -22.56 -2.84
CA HIS A 266 40.32 -22.09 -4.18
C HIS A 266 39.59 -20.74 -4.14
N PRO A 267 40.30 -19.63 -3.86
CA PRO A 267 39.69 -18.30 -3.71
C PRO A 267 38.95 -17.84 -4.96
N THR A 268 39.44 -18.20 -6.15
CA THR A 268 38.79 -17.89 -7.43
C THR A 268 37.39 -18.51 -7.54
N ILE A 269 37.20 -19.73 -7.01
CA ILE A 269 35.89 -20.39 -7.02
C ILE A 269 34.90 -19.61 -6.14
N ASN A 270 35.35 -19.06 -5.01
CA ASN A 270 34.50 -18.24 -4.14
C ASN A 270 34.04 -16.95 -4.84
N ASN A 271 34.90 -16.34 -5.66
CA ASN A 271 34.53 -15.16 -6.44
C ASN A 271 33.46 -15.48 -7.50
N TYR A 272 33.59 -16.62 -8.19
CA TYR A 272 32.55 -17.07 -9.12
C TYR A 272 31.23 -17.40 -8.41
N ARG A 273 31.27 -18.00 -7.22
CA ARG A 273 30.07 -18.22 -6.39
C ARG A 273 29.39 -16.90 -6.00
N ARG A 274 30.17 -15.89 -5.59
CA ARG A 274 29.65 -14.54 -5.29
C ARG A 274 29.00 -13.90 -6.51
N LEU A 275 29.65 -13.95 -7.67
CA LEU A 275 29.09 -13.45 -8.93
C LEU A 275 27.76 -14.14 -9.24
N GLY A 276 27.73 -15.47 -9.21
CA GLY A 276 26.50 -16.24 -9.50
C GLY A 276 25.35 -15.90 -8.57
N ALA A 277 25.62 -15.74 -7.26
CA ALA A 277 24.60 -15.32 -6.30
C ALA A 277 24.03 -13.93 -6.61
N MET A 278 24.88 -12.96 -6.94
CA MET A 278 24.43 -11.61 -7.30
C MET A 278 23.62 -11.58 -8.60
N VAL A 279 24.04 -12.35 -9.61
CA VAL A 279 23.29 -12.52 -10.87
C VAL A 279 21.88 -13.02 -10.60
N LEU A 280 21.74 -14.07 -9.79
CA LEU A 280 20.44 -14.63 -9.45
C LEU A 280 19.58 -13.62 -8.67
N LEU A 281 20.17 -12.84 -7.76
CA LEU A 281 19.46 -11.79 -7.03
C LEU A 281 18.94 -10.68 -7.96
N ASP A 282 19.73 -10.24 -8.94
CA ASP A 282 19.29 -9.23 -9.91
C ASP A 282 18.23 -9.77 -10.87
N ILE A 283 18.34 -11.03 -11.30
CA ILE A 283 17.29 -11.70 -12.11
C ILE A 283 15.97 -11.70 -11.33
N ASN A 284 16.00 -12.13 -10.06
CA ASN A 284 14.80 -12.14 -9.21
C ASN A 284 14.26 -10.73 -8.93
N HIS A 285 15.13 -9.72 -8.85
CA HIS A 285 14.71 -8.34 -8.67
C HIS A 285 14.07 -7.72 -9.93
N SER A 286 14.38 -8.25 -11.12
CA SER A 286 13.92 -7.72 -12.42
C SER A 286 14.23 -6.21 -12.63
N GLY A 287 15.29 -5.72 -11.98
CA GLY A 287 15.72 -4.32 -12.00
C GLY A 287 16.57 -3.93 -13.22
N ARG A 288 17.18 -2.74 -13.17
CA ARG A 288 18.03 -2.20 -14.25
C ARG A 288 19.20 -3.11 -14.61
N GLU A 289 19.82 -3.72 -13.60
CA GLU A 289 20.99 -4.57 -13.78
C GLU A 289 20.66 -5.85 -14.58
N ALA A 290 19.47 -6.43 -14.40
CA ALA A 290 19.00 -7.57 -15.19
C ALA A 290 18.85 -7.27 -16.69
N LYS A 291 18.81 -5.98 -17.07
CA LYS A 291 18.67 -5.50 -18.46
C LYS A 291 20.00 -5.03 -19.07
N ARG A 292 21.10 -5.04 -18.32
CA ARG A 292 22.41 -4.62 -18.83
C ARG A 292 23.02 -5.68 -19.75
N ASN A 293 23.91 -5.22 -20.63
CA ASN A 293 24.74 -6.13 -21.40
C ASN A 293 25.60 -6.98 -20.44
N ILE A 294 25.61 -8.30 -20.65
CA ILE A 294 26.28 -9.26 -19.77
C ILE A 294 27.79 -8.98 -19.62
N LYS A 295 28.44 -8.42 -20.65
CA LYS A 295 29.86 -8.05 -20.61
C LYS A 295 30.11 -6.94 -19.61
N ASP A 296 29.34 -5.85 -19.69
CA ASP A 296 29.51 -4.69 -18.81
C ASP A 296 29.12 -5.03 -17.37
N TYR A 297 28.03 -5.80 -17.23
CA TYR A 297 27.58 -6.33 -15.95
C TYR A 297 28.64 -7.18 -15.25
N TYR A 298 29.27 -8.11 -15.97
CA TYR A 298 30.36 -8.93 -15.45
C TYR A 298 31.58 -8.10 -15.04
N HIS A 299 32.02 -7.15 -15.89
CA HIS A 299 33.17 -6.30 -15.57
C HIS A 299 32.91 -5.46 -14.31
N ASN A 300 31.71 -4.91 -14.17
CA ASN A 300 31.34 -4.10 -13.02
C ASN A 300 31.34 -4.91 -11.71
N LEU A 301 30.64 -6.04 -11.65
CA LEU A 301 30.60 -6.85 -10.44
C LEU A 301 31.96 -7.44 -10.09
N ARG A 302 32.74 -7.84 -11.09
CA ARG A 302 34.10 -8.34 -10.89
C ARG A 302 34.99 -7.26 -10.26
N PHE A 303 34.90 -6.02 -10.74
CA PHE A 303 35.61 -4.88 -10.15
C PHE A 303 35.28 -4.74 -8.66
N HIS A 304 34.01 -4.77 -8.27
CA HIS A 304 33.64 -4.64 -6.86
C HIS A 304 34.10 -5.82 -5.99
N ILE A 305 34.12 -7.04 -6.53
CA ILE A 305 34.66 -8.21 -5.82
C ILE A 305 36.17 -8.06 -5.60
N GLU A 306 36.92 -7.70 -6.64
CA GLU A 306 38.38 -7.55 -6.57
C GLU A 306 38.80 -6.42 -5.61
N ASN A 307 38.00 -5.37 -5.52
CA ASN A 307 38.26 -4.21 -4.64
C ASN A 307 37.60 -4.31 -3.26
N ASN A 308 36.96 -5.44 -2.92
CA ASN A 308 36.20 -5.62 -1.68
C ASN A 308 35.15 -4.52 -1.41
N THR A 309 34.54 -4.00 -2.47
CA THR A 309 33.49 -2.97 -2.40
C THR A 309 32.10 -3.54 -2.67
N VAL A 310 31.87 -4.76 -2.19
CA VAL A 310 30.60 -5.49 -2.31
C VAL A 310 30.28 -6.26 -1.04
N CYS A 311 29.01 -6.23 -0.65
CA CYS A 311 28.43 -7.00 0.45
C CYS A 311 27.36 -7.92 -0.09
N LEU A 312 27.50 -9.23 0.12
CA LEU A 312 26.45 -10.22 -0.12
C LEU A 312 25.84 -10.61 1.22
N ALA A 313 24.57 -10.26 1.43
CA ALA A 313 23.84 -10.55 2.66
C ALA A 313 23.20 -11.94 2.60
N LEU A 314 23.30 -12.69 3.71
CA LEU A 314 22.76 -14.04 3.83
C LEU A 314 21.68 -14.10 4.93
N GLY A 315 20.61 -14.84 4.69
CA GLY A 315 19.55 -15.06 5.67
C GLY A 315 19.85 -16.20 6.67
N GLN A 316 18.87 -16.53 7.51
CA GLN A 316 18.98 -17.54 8.58
C GLN A 316 19.36 -18.96 8.08
N SER A 317 19.02 -19.31 6.83
CA SER A 317 19.42 -20.58 6.20
C SER A 317 20.61 -20.44 5.25
N ARG A 318 21.42 -19.38 5.41
CA ARG A 318 22.53 -19.00 4.52
C ARG A 318 22.14 -18.76 3.06
N LYS A 319 20.85 -18.62 2.76
CA LYS A 319 20.38 -18.25 1.42
C LYS A 319 20.75 -16.78 1.13
N PRO A 320 21.22 -16.44 -0.07
CA PRO A 320 21.41 -15.05 -0.46
C PRO A 320 20.09 -14.29 -0.40
N ILE A 321 20.05 -13.18 0.35
CA ILE A 321 18.83 -12.36 0.54
C ILE A 321 18.93 -10.98 -0.14
N GLY A 322 20.14 -10.59 -0.53
CA GLY A 322 20.40 -9.34 -1.22
C GLY A 322 21.89 -9.03 -1.26
N TYR A 323 22.25 -7.96 -1.97
CA TYR A 323 23.62 -7.48 -2.00
C TYR A 323 23.68 -5.98 -2.24
N ALA A 324 24.82 -5.37 -1.96
CA ALA A 324 25.10 -3.99 -2.33
C ALA A 324 26.53 -3.82 -2.80
N THR A 325 26.75 -2.85 -3.69
CA THR A 325 28.08 -2.40 -4.12
C THR A 325 28.25 -0.93 -3.82
N TRP A 326 29.49 -0.52 -3.60
CA TRP A 326 29.82 0.87 -3.33
C TRP A 326 31.13 1.29 -3.97
N THR A 327 31.33 2.60 -3.99
CA THR A 327 32.59 3.25 -4.33
C THR A 327 33.05 4.09 -3.14
N LYS A 328 34.36 4.10 -2.92
CA LYS A 328 35.00 5.02 -1.97
C LYS A 328 35.55 6.20 -2.76
N ASN A 329 35.34 7.41 -2.27
CA ASN A 329 36.00 8.57 -2.85
C ASN A 329 37.52 8.52 -2.56
N SER A 330 38.33 9.23 -3.34
CA SER A 330 39.80 9.19 -3.30
C SER A 330 40.42 9.58 -1.94
N ASN A 331 39.66 10.20 -1.04
CA ASN A 331 40.09 10.54 0.33
C ASN A 331 39.53 9.58 1.40
N GLU A 332 38.84 8.50 1.02
CA GLU A 332 38.20 7.48 1.88
C GLU A 332 37.18 7.97 2.93
N THR A 333 36.92 9.27 3.02
CA THR A 333 36.02 9.87 4.03
C THR A 333 34.53 9.69 3.72
N LYS A 334 34.17 9.34 2.48
CA LYS A 334 32.78 9.18 2.03
C LYS A 334 32.63 7.90 1.23
N THR A 335 31.67 7.07 1.65
CA THR A 335 31.28 5.83 0.94
C THR A 335 29.95 6.07 0.23
N VAL A 336 29.90 5.71 -1.05
CA VAL A 336 28.73 5.88 -1.89
C VAL A 336 28.22 4.52 -2.32
N ILE A 337 27.01 4.14 -1.89
CA ILE A 337 26.36 2.89 -2.32
C ILE A 337 25.83 3.11 -3.74
N ASP A 338 26.40 2.41 -4.71
CA ASP A 338 26.07 2.54 -6.13
C ASP A 338 24.88 1.67 -6.53
N HIS A 339 24.74 0.52 -5.86
CA HIS A 339 23.65 -0.44 -6.09
C HIS A 339 23.31 -1.16 -4.80
N LYS A 340 22.02 -1.41 -4.60
CA LYS A 340 21.50 -2.20 -3.48
C LYS A 340 20.27 -2.95 -3.95
N VAL A 341 20.26 -4.26 -3.69
CA VAL A 341 19.15 -5.13 -4.04
C VAL A 341 18.77 -6.00 -2.85
N ALA A 342 17.48 -6.17 -2.62
CA ALA A 342 16.94 -7.25 -1.80
C ALA A 342 15.63 -7.70 -2.46
N PRO A 343 15.69 -8.69 -3.37
CA PRO A 343 14.51 -9.08 -4.14
C PRO A 343 13.46 -9.77 -3.25
N PHE A 344 13.88 -10.31 -2.11
CA PHE A 344 13.03 -11.04 -1.17
C PHE A 344 12.68 -10.21 0.07
N GLY A 345 12.50 -8.88 -0.06
CA GLY A 345 11.93 -8.07 1.03
C GLY A 345 12.80 -7.81 2.24
N ASP A 346 13.94 -8.50 2.35
CA ASP A 346 14.87 -8.42 3.47
C ASP A 346 15.70 -7.10 3.48
N HIS A 347 15.14 -5.99 3.02
CA HIS A 347 15.84 -4.71 2.84
C HIS A 347 16.52 -4.22 4.13
N LEU A 348 15.90 -4.43 5.29
CA LEU A 348 16.45 -4.09 6.61
C LEU A 348 17.60 -5.01 7.00
N LYS A 349 17.47 -6.32 6.77
CA LYS A 349 18.56 -7.27 7.06
C LYS A 349 19.76 -7.03 6.15
N VAL A 350 19.52 -6.79 4.86
CA VAL A 350 20.57 -6.39 3.91
C VAL A 350 21.24 -5.10 4.39
N GLN A 351 20.45 -4.13 4.86
CA GLN A 351 20.97 -2.89 5.42
C GLN A 351 21.87 -3.12 6.64
N GLN A 352 21.47 -3.99 7.57
CA GLN A 352 22.28 -4.36 8.75
C GLN A 352 23.62 -4.98 8.34
N HIS A 353 23.62 -5.92 7.38
CA HIS A 353 24.85 -6.55 6.88
C HIS A 353 25.80 -5.53 6.25
N ILE A 354 25.28 -4.54 5.53
CA ILE A 354 26.08 -3.49 4.92
C ILE A 354 26.73 -2.61 6.00
N VAL A 355 25.98 -2.25 7.04
CA VAL A 355 26.49 -1.46 8.18
C VAL A 355 27.62 -2.21 8.89
N GLU A 356 27.41 -3.49 9.18
CA GLU A 356 28.42 -4.37 9.80
C GLU A 356 29.69 -4.49 8.93
N GLN A 357 29.54 -4.63 7.62
CA GLN A 357 30.68 -4.79 6.73
C GLN A 357 31.46 -3.48 6.53
N LEU A 358 30.77 -2.33 6.50
CA LEU A 358 31.42 -1.05 6.29
C LEU A 358 32.13 -0.52 7.55
N ASN A 359 31.68 -0.88 8.75
CA ASN A 359 32.30 -0.50 10.04
C ASN A 359 32.72 1.00 10.10
N SER A 360 31.99 1.88 9.41
CA SER A 360 32.43 3.24 9.13
C SER A 360 31.82 4.24 10.08
N ASN A 361 32.66 5.01 10.80
CA ASN A 361 32.28 6.21 11.55
C ASN A 361 32.01 7.44 10.64
N GLY A 362 31.94 7.24 9.32
CA GLY A 362 31.81 8.29 8.30
C GLY A 362 30.43 8.27 7.62
N GLN A 363 30.09 9.37 6.95
CA GLN A 363 28.81 9.55 6.28
C GLN A 363 28.68 8.64 5.04
N VAL A 364 27.68 7.76 5.03
CA VAL A 364 27.38 6.89 3.88
C VAL A 364 26.22 7.51 3.09
N THR A 365 26.39 7.66 1.78
CA THR A 365 25.33 8.14 0.89
C THR A 365 24.92 7.06 -0.10
N SER A 366 23.63 6.92 -0.37
CA SER A 366 23.10 5.97 -1.35
C SER A 366 22.73 6.72 -2.63
N LEU A 367 23.23 6.24 -3.78
CA LEU A 367 22.87 6.74 -5.10
C LEU A 367 21.57 6.10 -5.56
N HIS A 368 20.61 6.94 -5.92
CA HIS A 368 19.33 6.49 -6.44
C HIS A 368 19.09 7.14 -7.80
N PRO A 369 19.58 6.54 -8.90
CA PRO A 369 19.52 7.16 -10.23
C PRO A 369 18.09 7.40 -10.75
N ASN A 370 17.08 6.76 -10.16
CA ASN A 370 15.66 6.95 -10.45
C ASN A 370 14.91 7.80 -9.40
N SER A 371 15.58 8.21 -8.32
CA SER A 371 15.04 9.11 -7.29
C SER A 371 15.40 10.55 -7.63
N LEU A 372 14.46 11.46 -7.39
CA LEU A 372 14.65 12.92 -7.50
C LEU A 372 15.75 13.45 -6.58
N ARG A 373 16.06 12.76 -5.49
CA ARG A 373 17.26 12.99 -4.67
C ARG A 373 18.31 11.98 -5.14
N LYS A 374 19.19 12.41 -6.04
CA LYS A 374 20.28 11.58 -6.59
C LYS A 374 21.15 10.98 -5.49
N ASP A 375 21.36 11.76 -4.43
CA ASP A 375 22.11 11.39 -3.23
C ASP A 375 21.16 11.47 -2.01
N GLN A 376 21.08 10.40 -1.24
CA GLN A 376 20.44 10.41 0.08
C GLN A 376 21.46 9.95 1.13
N ILE A 377 21.48 10.62 2.29
CA ILE A 377 22.25 10.13 3.44
C ILE A 377 21.59 8.82 3.85
N ALA A 378 22.38 7.76 3.81
CA ALA A 378 21.93 6.46 4.23
C ALA A 378 22.07 6.34 5.76
N TRP A 379 23.21 6.76 6.32
CA TRP A 379 23.46 6.98 7.75
C TRP A 379 24.79 7.72 7.97
#